data_AF-B6VNS0-F1
#
_entry.id   AF-B6VNS0-F1
#
_cell.length_a   1.000
_cell.length_b   1.000
_cell.length_c   1.000
_cell.angle_alpha   90.00
_cell.angle_beta   90.00
_cell.angle_gamma   90.00
#
_symmetry.space_group_name_H-M   'P 1'
#
loop_
_entity.id
_entity.type
_entity.pdbx_description
1 polymer ?
#
loop_
_entity_poly.entity_id
_entity_poly.type
_entity_poly.pdbx_seq_one_letter_code
_entity_poly.pdbx_strand_id
1 'polypeptide(L)'
;MPGGKFVHHTIIQATPIRGEKVLGWTTHYIIGVFFSLLFIIIIGQSWLENPTLLPALAMGIISIIAPFFLMQPGFGFGFAAAKTPQPNVARLRSLVAHTSFGVGIYLSALIINELFPISKLIN
;
A
#
# COMPACT_ATOMS: atom_id res chain seq x y z
N MET A 1 -14.98 -16.61 -10.55
CA MET A 1 -15.91 -15.47 -10.73
C MET A 1 -16.37 -15.44 -12.19
N PRO A 2 -17.48 -16.09 -12.55
CA PRO A 2 -18.02 -15.96 -13.90
C PRO A 2 -18.47 -14.50 -14.10
N GLY A 3 -17.88 -13.78 -15.05
CA GLY A 3 -18.28 -12.41 -15.42
C GLY A 3 -17.50 -11.24 -14.78
N GLY A 4 -16.41 -11.50 -14.05
CA GLY A 4 -15.57 -10.42 -13.49
C GLY A 4 -14.82 -9.64 -14.59
N LYS A 5 -14.82 -8.30 -14.50
CA LYS A 5 -14.09 -7.41 -15.42
C LYS A 5 -12.83 -6.89 -14.71
N PHE A 6 -11.66 -7.28 -15.20
CA PHE A 6 -10.37 -6.84 -14.63
C PHE A 6 -9.92 -5.46 -15.11
N VAL A 7 -10.37 -5.04 -16.29
CA VAL A 7 -10.03 -3.74 -16.90
C VAL A 7 -11.30 -3.00 -17.29
N HIS A 8 -11.51 -1.84 -16.69
CA HIS A 8 -12.64 -0.96 -16.96
C HIS A 8 -12.26 0.13 -17.98
N HIS A 9 -13.23 0.61 -18.76
CA HIS A 9 -13.05 1.86 -19.51
C HIS A 9 -12.94 3.04 -18.54
N THR A 10 -13.85 3.08 -17.55
CA THR A 10 -13.74 3.87 -16.33
C THR A 10 -14.50 3.14 -15.23
N ILE A 11 -13.85 2.95 -14.07
CA ILE A 11 -14.51 2.31 -12.93
C ILE A 11 -15.58 3.20 -12.29
N ILE A 12 -15.54 4.51 -12.54
CA ILE A 12 -16.48 5.50 -11.99
C ILE A 12 -17.93 5.22 -12.45
N GLN A 13 -18.10 4.66 -13.65
CA GLN A 13 -19.42 4.33 -14.22
C GLN A 13 -19.82 2.86 -13.99
N ALA A 14 -19.03 2.09 -13.24
CA ALA A 14 -19.36 0.71 -12.94
C ALA A 14 -20.63 0.65 -12.05
N THR A 15 -21.48 -0.34 -12.28
CA THR A 15 -22.67 -0.56 -11.44
C THR A 15 -22.19 -1.01 -10.05
N PRO A 16 -22.61 -0.34 -8.97
CA PRO A 16 -22.21 -0.72 -7.61
C PRO A 16 -22.61 -2.15 -7.27
N ILE A 17 -21.71 -2.90 -6.63
CA ILE A 17 -21.98 -4.25 -6.13
C ILE A 17 -22.16 -4.21 -4.61
N ARG A 18 -23.19 -4.90 -4.10
CA ARG A 18 -23.43 -5.00 -2.65
C ARG A 18 -22.20 -5.57 -1.95
N GLY A 19 -21.65 -4.82 -0.99
CA GLY A 19 -20.49 -5.22 -0.20
C GLY A 19 -19.13 -4.85 -0.79
N GLU A 20 -19.07 -4.23 -1.98
CA GLU A 20 -17.79 -3.90 -2.66
C GLU A 20 -16.88 -2.99 -1.83
N LYS A 21 -17.44 -2.09 -1.01
CA LYS A 21 -16.66 -1.24 -0.11
C LYS A 21 -15.95 -2.06 0.96
N VAL A 22 -16.66 -2.96 1.63
CA VAL A 22 -16.09 -3.82 2.68
C VAL A 22 -15.00 -4.71 2.08
N LEU A 23 -15.27 -5.30 0.91
CA LEU A 23 -14.29 -6.10 0.18
C LEU A 23 -13.05 -5.26 -0.18
N GLY A 24 -13.25 -4.08 -0.77
CA GLY A 24 -12.16 -3.18 -1.16
C GLY A 24 -11.27 -2.76 0.01
N TRP A 25 -11.87 -2.35 1.14
CA TRP A 25 -11.11 -2.02 2.35
C TRP A 25 -10.38 -3.23 2.92
N THR A 26 -11.05 -4.39 3.02
CA THR A 26 -10.45 -5.62 3.55
C THR A 26 -9.25 -6.04 2.71
N THR A 27 -9.41 -6.10 1.38
CA THR A 27 -8.31 -6.41 0.46
C THR A 27 -7.19 -5.38 0.55
N HIS A 28 -7.50 -4.10 0.68
CA HIS A 28 -6.49 -3.05 0.83
C HIS A 28 -5.63 -3.23 2.08
N TYR A 29 -6.25 -3.50 3.24
CA TYR A 29 -5.52 -3.74 4.48
C TYR A 29 -4.72 -5.05 4.46
N ILE A 30 -5.25 -6.12 3.87
CA ILE A 30 -4.50 -7.38 3.69
C ILE A 30 -3.24 -7.15 2.85
N ILE A 31 -3.34 -6.41 1.76
CA ILE A 31 -2.19 -6.05 0.92
C ILE A 31 -1.18 -5.19 1.71
N GLY A 32 -1.67 -4.24 2.52
CA GLY A 32 -0.83 -3.44 3.41
C GLY A 32 -0.03 -4.29 4.39
N VAL A 33 -0.70 -5.22 5.09
CA VAL A 33 -0.05 -6.18 6.00
C VAL A 33 0.98 -7.03 5.24
N PHE A 34 0.62 -7.53 4.06
CA PHE A 34 1.55 -8.30 3.22
C PHE A 34 2.81 -7.49 2.87
N PHE A 35 2.68 -6.23 2.45
CA PHE A 35 3.84 -5.39 2.15
C PHE A 35 4.69 -5.10 3.40
N SER A 36 4.07 -4.86 4.56
CA SER A 36 4.81 -4.67 5.81
C SER A 36 5.58 -5.92 6.22
N LEU A 37 4.99 -7.11 6.10
CA LEU A 37 5.67 -8.37 6.39
C LEU A 37 6.80 -8.65 5.39
N LEU A 38 6.55 -8.44 4.10
CA LEU A 38 7.55 -8.59 3.06
C LEU A 38 8.75 -7.64 3.29
N PHE A 39 8.48 -6.40 3.69
CA PHE A 39 9.51 -5.44 4.07
C PHE A 39 10.41 -5.96 5.20
N ILE A 40 9.82 -6.49 6.28
CA ILE A 40 10.59 -7.07 7.39
C ILE A 40 11.39 -8.30 6.95
N ILE A 41 10.83 -9.15 6.07
CA ILE A 41 11.55 -10.31 5.52
C ILE A 41 12.78 -9.87 4.71
N ILE A 42 12.65 -8.79 3.92
CA ILE A 42 13.72 -8.29 3.05
C ILE A 42 14.80 -7.53 3.85
N ILE A 43 14.40 -6.62 4.72
CA ILE A 43 15.31 -5.74 5.46
C ILE A 43 15.91 -6.45 6.68
N GLY A 44 15.20 -7.45 7.23
CA GLY A 44 15.61 -8.22 8.38
C GLY A 44 15.01 -7.73 9.69
N GLN A 45 14.93 -8.65 10.66
CA GLN A 45 14.37 -8.37 11.99
C GLN A 45 15.20 -7.36 12.80
N SER A 46 16.50 -7.24 12.53
CA SER A 46 17.37 -6.25 13.20
C SER A 46 16.93 -4.80 12.97
N TRP A 47 16.22 -4.51 11.86
CA TRP A 47 15.64 -3.20 11.65
C TRP A 47 14.49 -2.91 12.62
N LEU A 48 13.76 -3.92 13.11
CA LEU A 48 12.74 -3.72 14.15
C LEU A 48 13.35 -3.35 15.50
N GLU A 49 14.56 -3.83 15.80
CA GLU A 49 15.29 -3.49 17.04
C GLU A 49 15.81 -2.05 17.03
N ASN A 50 16.19 -1.55 15.84
CA ASN A 50 16.67 -0.19 15.65
C ASN A 50 15.98 0.45 14.42
N PRO A 51 14.68 0.81 14.54
CA PRO A 51 13.93 1.33 13.40
C PRO A 51 14.54 2.63 12.88
N THR A 52 14.75 2.69 11.57
CA THR A 52 15.17 3.89 10.86
C THR A 52 14.14 4.29 9.81
N LEU A 53 13.95 5.59 9.60
CA LEU A 53 12.87 6.11 8.75
C LEU A 53 13.05 5.77 7.26
N LEU A 54 14.28 5.86 6.75
CA LEU A 54 14.55 5.80 5.32
C LEU A 54 14.10 4.48 4.65
N PRO A 55 14.41 3.27 5.19
CA PRO A 55 13.92 2.03 4.61
C PRO A 55 12.39 1.93 4.57
N ALA A 56 11.70 2.41 5.61
CA ALA A 56 10.24 2.39 5.66
C ALA A 56 9.60 3.35 4.64
N LEU A 57 10.17 4.54 4.44
CA LEU A 57 9.75 5.46 3.37
C LEU A 57 10.00 4.87 1.99
N ALA A 58 11.15 4.22 1.78
CA ALA A 58 11.46 3.55 0.52
C ALA A 58 10.42 2.46 0.20
N MET A 59 10.03 1.65 1.19
CA MET A 59 8.96 0.66 1.02
C MET A 59 7.62 1.32 0.68
N GLY A 60 7.27 2.40 1.37
CA GLY A 60 6.10 3.21 1.04
C GLY A 60 6.11 3.62 -0.43
N ILE A 61 7.18 4.25 -0.90
CA ILE A 61 7.32 4.70 -2.29
C ILE A 61 7.30 3.52 -3.29
N ILE A 62 7.99 2.42 -3.01
CA ILE A 62 8.00 1.21 -3.86
C ILE A 62 6.58 0.66 -4.05
N SER A 63 5.76 0.70 -3.00
CA SER A 63 4.38 0.20 -3.08
C SER A 63 3.49 0.97 -4.07
N ILE A 64 3.90 2.17 -4.53
CA ILE A 64 3.22 2.94 -5.61
C ILE A 64 3.23 2.22 -6.95
N ILE A 65 4.16 1.27 -7.16
CA ILE A 65 4.17 0.44 -8.36
C ILE A 65 2.82 -0.27 -8.53
N ALA A 66 2.20 -0.74 -7.44
CA ALA A 66 0.91 -1.41 -7.48
C ALA A 66 -0.21 -0.51 -8.04
N PRO A 67 -0.51 0.69 -7.49
CA PRO A 67 -1.52 1.54 -8.07
C PRO A 67 -1.15 2.06 -9.47
N PHE A 68 0.11 2.39 -9.75
CA PHE A 68 0.47 3.00 -11.05
C PHE A 68 0.39 2.04 -12.23
N PHE A 69 0.73 0.77 -12.01
CA PHE A 69 0.86 -0.20 -13.10
C PHE A 69 -0.22 -1.29 -13.10
N LEU A 70 -0.90 -1.52 -11.97
CA LEU A 70 -1.97 -2.52 -11.91
C LEU A 70 -3.33 -1.84 -11.70
N MET A 71 -3.50 -1.09 -10.60
CA MET A 71 -4.84 -0.62 -10.22
C MET A 71 -5.36 0.50 -11.14
N GLN A 72 -4.57 1.54 -11.39
CA GLN A 72 -4.99 2.67 -12.24
C GLN A 72 -5.28 2.22 -13.69
N PRO A 73 -4.45 1.38 -14.34
CA PRO A 73 -4.83 0.76 -15.61
C PRO A 73 -6.12 -0.07 -15.51
N GLY A 74 -6.26 -0.93 -14.50
CA GLY A 74 -7.47 -1.73 -14.27
C GLY A 74 -8.73 -0.90 -14.08
N PHE A 75 -8.59 0.29 -13.49
CA PHE A 75 -9.69 1.24 -13.29
C PHE A 75 -10.03 2.07 -14.55
N GLY A 76 -9.25 1.93 -15.62
CA GLY A 76 -9.39 2.73 -16.85
C GLY A 76 -8.69 4.09 -16.78
N PHE A 77 -7.95 4.37 -15.71
CA PHE A 77 -7.21 5.61 -15.52
C PHE A 77 -5.88 5.63 -16.28
N GLY A 78 -5.48 4.52 -16.91
CA GLY A 78 -4.22 4.37 -17.63
C GLY A 78 -3.01 4.24 -16.71
N PHE A 79 -1.83 4.01 -17.31
CA PHE A 79 -0.57 3.92 -16.57
C PHE A 79 -0.29 5.23 -15.83
N ALA A 80 0.01 5.12 -14.53
CA ALA A 80 0.23 6.26 -13.64
C ALA A 80 -0.85 7.36 -13.80
N ALA A 81 -2.13 6.95 -13.89
CA ALA A 81 -3.30 7.82 -13.99
C ALA A 81 -3.31 8.77 -15.21
N ALA A 82 -2.60 8.42 -16.28
CA ALA A 82 -2.42 9.27 -17.47
C ALA A 82 -3.74 9.69 -18.16
N LYS A 83 -4.82 8.93 -18.01
CA LYS A 83 -6.14 9.20 -18.61
C LYS A 83 -7.10 9.94 -17.66
N THR A 84 -6.66 10.31 -16.46
CA THR A 84 -7.49 11.10 -15.53
C THR A 84 -7.52 12.58 -15.95
N PRO A 85 -8.55 13.37 -15.56
CA PRO A 85 -8.60 14.79 -15.89
C PRO A 85 -7.42 15.62 -15.33
N GLN A 86 -6.82 15.18 -14.21
CA GLN A 86 -5.68 15.84 -13.57
C GLN A 86 -4.60 14.80 -13.16
N PRO A 87 -3.80 14.28 -14.10
CA PRO A 87 -2.87 13.17 -13.85
C PRO A 87 -1.84 13.46 -12.76
N ASN A 88 -1.27 14.66 -12.75
CA ASN A 88 -0.25 15.03 -11.75
C ASN A 88 -0.83 15.13 -10.34
N VAL A 89 -2.09 15.55 -10.21
CA VAL A 89 -2.79 15.57 -8.91
C VAL A 89 -3.05 14.14 -8.44
N ALA A 90 -3.50 13.24 -9.33
CA ALA A 90 -3.71 11.84 -9.00
C ALA A 90 -2.41 11.12 -8.58
N ARG A 91 -1.31 11.39 -9.28
CA ARG A 91 0.03 10.88 -8.92
C ARG A 91 0.51 11.41 -7.58
N LEU A 92 0.37 12.71 -7.33
CA LEU A 92 0.75 13.32 -6.06
C LEU A 92 -0.06 12.73 -4.90
N ARG A 93 -1.38 12.56 -5.06
CA ARG A 93 -2.22 11.90 -4.05
C ARG A 93 -1.77 10.48 -3.75
N SER A 94 -1.40 9.72 -4.79
CA SER A 94 -0.85 8.37 -4.62
C SER A 94 0.49 8.41 -3.87
N LEU A 95 1.38 9.33 -4.25
CA LEU A 95 2.66 9.51 -3.57
C LEU A 95 2.48 9.85 -2.09
N VAL A 96 1.63 10.83 -1.77
CA VAL A 96 1.32 11.22 -0.39
C VAL A 96 0.78 10.03 0.39
N ALA A 97 -0.25 9.34 -0.11
CA ALA A 97 -0.85 8.20 0.59
C ALA A 97 0.16 7.08 0.89
N HIS A 98 0.99 6.74 -0.09
CA HIS A 98 1.97 5.66 0.05
C HIS A 98 3.21 6.06 0.87
N THR A 99 3.55 7.35 0.88
CA THR A 99 4.57 7.89 1.79
C THR A 99 4.06 7.88 3.23
N SER A 100 2.79 8.26 3.46
CA SER A 100 2.13 8.13 4.76
C SER A 100 2.09 6.68 5.24
N PHE A 101 1.89 5.70 4.35
CA PHE A 101 2.03 4.29 4.69
C PHE A 101 3.44 3.93 5.18
N GLY A 102 4.49 4.41 4.50
CA GLY A 102 5.89 4.24 4.94
C GLY A 102 6.16 4.86 6.32
N VAL A 103 5.63 6.06 6.58
CA VAL A 103 5.67 6.67 7.92
C VAL A 103 4.94 5.79 8.95
N GLY A 104 3.79 5.22 8.58
CA GLY A 104 3.03 4.30 9.42
C GLY A 104 3.81 3.04 9.79
N ILE A 105 4.55 2.43 8.85
CA ILE A 105 5.45 1.30 9.13
C ILE A 105 6.51 1.70 10.17
N TYR A 106 7.17 2.84 9.98
CA TYR A 106 8.20 3.33 10.90
C TYR A 106 7.66 3.56 12.32
N LEU A 107 6.56 4.30 12.44
CA LEU A 107 5.93 4.58 13.74
C LEU A 107 5.45 3.30 14.43
N SER A 108 4.91 2.35 13.67
CA SER A 108 4.50 1.05 14.22
C SER A 108 5.69 0.27 14.76
N ALA A 109 6.83 0.29 14.05
CA ALA A 109 8.05 -0.37 14.51
C ALA A 109 8.61 0.26 15.80
N LEU A 110 8.58 1.61 15.90
CA LEU A 110 8.94 2.30 17.15
C LEU A 110 8.03 1.85 18.31
N ILE A 111 6.71 1.85 18.11
CA ILE A 111 5.75 1.43 19.14
C ILE A 111 5.98 -0.03 19.55
N ILE A 112 6.22 -0.92 18.58
CA ILE A 112 6.49 -2.34 18.86
C ILE A 112 7.78 -2.49 19.66
N ASN A 113 8.85 -1.79 19.29
CA ASN A 113 10.14 -1.88 19.98
C ASN A 113 10.05 -1.39 21.43
N GLU A 114 9.27 -0.34 21.70
CA GLU A 114 9.03 0.19 23.04
C GLU A 114 8.15 -0.75 23.90
N LEU A 115 7.06 -1.29 23.33
CA LEU A 115 6.13 -2.16 24.06
C LEU A 115 6.65 -3.60 24.23
N PHE A 116 7.38 -4.09 23.24
CA PHE A 116 7.89 -5.45 23.16
C PHE A 116 9.34 -5.41 22.70
N PRO A 117 10.30 -5.10 23.60
CA PRO A 117 11.71 -5.06 23.23
C PRO A 117 12.11 -6.40 22.64
N ILE A 118 12.36 -6.45 21.33
CA ILE A 118 12.58 -7.70 20.60
C ILE A 118 13.82 -8.43 21.14
N SER A 119 14.79 -7.68 21.65
CA SER A 119 15.95 -8.21 22.37
C SER A 119 15.61 -9.09 23.60
N LYS A 120 14.41 -8.96 24.17
CA LYS A 120 13.91 -9.78 25.28
C LYS A 120 13.05 -10.98 24.84
N LEU A 121 12.71 -11.08 23.55
CA LEU A 121 11.88 -12.17 23.01
C LEU A 121 12.69 -13.33 22.42
N ILE A 122 13.97 -13.10 22.14
CA ILE A 122 14.88 -14.06 21.48
C ILE A 122 15.98 -14.59 22.44
N ASN A 123 15.98 -14.11 23.69
CA ASN A 123 16.80 -14.65 24.81
C ASN A 123 15.89 -15.35 25.81
#